data_AF-A0AAD5NJT6-F1
#
_entry.id   AF-A0AAD5NJT6-F1
#
_cell.length_a   1.000
_cell.length_b   1.000
_cell.length_c   1.000
_cell.angle_alpha   90.00
_cell.angle_beta   90.00
_cell.angle_gamma   90.00
#
_symmetry.space_group_name_H-M   'P 1'
#
loop_
_entity.id
_entity.type
_entity.pdbx_description
1 polymer ?
#
loop_
_entity_poly.entity_id
_entity_poly.type
_entity_poly.pdbx_seq_one_letter_code
_entity_poly.pdbx_strand_id
1 'polypeptide(L)'
;MGSSHWVFCVIRLHEWKITIYDSNAHLLPDNPQYKEQQVLPLHQLFPLICKESGYYDMSKRKNRGLACMKAVRLAPYQFPCQVDGSSCGAFMLKGIEYVMMGKEPNFNFVHQDIPGFRKQFAKDIFANSLKA
;
A
#
# COMPACT_ATOMS: atom_id res chain seq x y z
N MET A 1 -8.94 13.44 18.87
CA MET A 1 -9.51 12.14 18.47
C MET A 1 -8.80 11.74 17.19
N GLY A 2 -7.92 10.74 17.23
CA GLY A 2 -7.20 10.30 16.03
C GLY A 2 -8.17 9.62 15.07
N SER A 3 -8.42 10.20 13.91
CA SER A 3 -9.22 9.51 12.89
C SER A 3 -8.41 8.33 12.37
N SER A 4 -8.94 7.12 12.48
CA SER A 4 -8.36 5.94 11.85
C SER A 4 -8.21 6.17 10.35
N HIS A 5 -7.03 5.89 9.80
CA HIS A 5 -6.69 6.13 8.40
C HIS A 5 -6.11 4.86 7.79
N TRP A 6 -6.61 4.49 6.61
CA TRP A 6 -6.17 3.32 5.87
C TRP A 6 -5.11 3.69 4.85
N VAL A 7 -4.03 2.91 4.82
CA VAL A 7 -2.94 2.97 3.84
C VAL A 7 -2.65 1.55 3.35
N PHE A 8 -2.06 1.41 2.17
CA PHE A 8 -1.50 0.13 1.75
C PHE A 8 -0.04 0.26 1.33
N CYS A 9 0.66 -0.85 1.43
CA CYS A 9 2.07 -0.94 1.06
C CYS A 9 2.25 -2.04 0.02
N VAL A 10 3.10 -1.79 -0.97
CA VAL A 10 3.53 -2.79 -1.95
C VAL A 10 4.99 -3.12 -1.67
N ILE A 11 5.25 -4.41 -1.49
CA ILE A 11 6.55 -4.92 -1.06
C ILE A 11 7.21 -5.58 -2.24
N ARG A 12 8.20 -4.89 -2.82
CA ARG A 12 8.94 -5.36 -4.00
C ARG A 12 10.18 -6.09 -3.51
N LEU A 13 10.07 -7.39 -3.28
CA LEU A 13 11.17 -8.23 -2.77
C LEU A 13 12.40 -8.21 -3.69
N HIS A 14 12.20 -8.09 -5.01
CA HIS A 14 13.28 -7.91 -5.98
C HIS A 14 13.92 -6.52 -5.92
N GLU A 15 13.25 -5.48 -5.45
CA GLU A 15 13.90 -4.17 -5.28
C GLU A 15 14.38 -3.95 -3.84
N TRP A 16 13.92 -4.79 -2.92
CA TRP A 16 14.09 -4.62 -1.48
C TRP A 16 13.51 -3.29 -0.98
N LYS A 17 12.36 -2.94 -1.55
CA LYS A 17 11.69 -1.66 -1.38
C LYS A 17 10.25 -1.88 -0.95
N ILE A 18 9.80 -1.02 -0.04
CA ILE A 18 8.40 -0.88 0.34
C ILE A 18 7.90 0.43 -0.25
N THR A 19 6.87 0.37 -1.08
CA THR A 19 6.18 1.57 -1.59
C THR A 19 4.91 1.77 -0.79
N ILE A 20 4.76 2.94 -0.16
CA ILE A 20 3.58 3.31 0.64
C ILE A 20 2.66 4.16 -0.22
N TYR A 21 1.40 3.77 -0.26
CA TYR A 21 0.32 4.46 -0.95
C TYR A 21 -0.63 5.04 0.09
N ASP A 22 -0.80 6.35 0.01
CA ASP A 22 -1.48 7.11 1.04
C ASP A 22 -2.25 8.27 0.41
N SER A 23 -3.58 8.20 0.46
CA SER A 23 -4.46 9.26 -0.06
C SER A 23 -4.39 10.55 0.77
N ASN A 24 -3.82 10.51 1.98
CA ASN A 24 -3.52 11.68 2.82
C ASN A 24 -2.06 12.13 2.75
N ALA A 25 -1.25 11.63 1.80
CA ALA A 25 0.17 11.96 1.73
C ALA A 25 0.45 13.48 1.76
N HIS A 26 -0.45 14.29 1.19
CA HIS A 26 -0.35 15.75 1.14
C HIS A 26 -0.57 16.46 2.50
N LEU A 27 -1.22 15.81 3.47
CA LEU A 27 -1.47 16.34 4.82
C LEU A 27 -0.33 16.02 5.78
N LEU A 28 0.57 15.12 5.40
CA LEU A 28 1.60 14.61 6.28
C LEU A 28 2.88 15.43 6.14
N PRO A 29 3.62 15.62 7.25
CA PRO A 29 4.90 16.30 7.19
C PRO A 29 5.86 15.51 6.29
N ASP A 30 6.70 16.22 5.53
CA ASP A 30 7.78 15.61 4.77
C ASP A 30 8.96 15.24 5.68
N ASN A 31 8.69 14.33 6.63
CA ASN A 31 9.65 13.85 7.61
C ASN A 31 9.98 12.37 7.32
N PRO A 32 11.25 12.04 7.00
CA PRO A 32 11.69 10.66 6.79
C PRO A 32 11.40 9.71 7.96
N GLN A 33 11.58 10.16 9.20
CA GLN A 33 11.35 9.32 10.39
C GLN A 33 9.88 8.92 10.53
N TYR A 34 8.97 9.83 10.21
CA TYR A 34 7.54 9.56 10.24
C TYR A 34 7.15 8.47 9.22
N LYS A 35 7.77 8.49 8.03
CA LYS A 35 7.54 7.48 6.99
C LYS A 35 8.03 6.10 7.44
N GLU A 36 9.22 6.03 8.03
CA GLU A 36 9.79 4.76 8.52
C GLU A 36 9.01 4.17 9.69
N GLN A 37 8.54 5.00 10.62
CA GLN A 37 7.76 4.55 11.77
C GLN A 37 6.42 3.93 11.39
N GLN A 38 5.74 4.46 10.36
CA GLN A 38 4.45 3.91 9.90
C GLN A 38 4.54 2.46 9.40
N VAL A 39 5.69 2.06 8.86
CA VAL A 39 5.92 0.74 8.30
C VAL A 39 6.99 -0.04 9.05
N LEU A 40 7.33 0.39 10.27
CA LEU A 40 8.35 -0.24 11.10
C LEU A 40 8.10 -1.75 11.28
N PRO A 41 6.85 -2.23 11.51
CA PRO A 41 6.60 -3.67 11.57
C PRO A 41 6.99 -4.38 10.27
N LEU A 42 6.69 -3.78 9.11
CA LEU A 42 7.02 -4.36 7.80
C LEU A 42 8.53 -4.34 7.54
N HIS A 43 9.23 -3.29 7.97
CA HIS A 43 10.68 -3.15 7.83
C HIS A 43 11.45 -4.29 8.49
N GLN A 44 10.99 -4.74 9.67
CA GLN A 44 11.65 -5.76 10.46
C GLN A 44 11.15 -7.16 10.14
N LEU A 45 9.84 -7.30 9.89
CA LEU A 45 9.22 -8.61 9.68
C LEU A 45 9.63 -9.23 8.33
N PHE A 46 9.66 -8.45 7.25
CA PHE A 46 9.96 -9.00 5.92
C PHE A 46 11.37 -9.58 5.78
N PRO A 47 12.44 -8.94 6.29
CA PRO A 47 13.77 -9.56 6.32
C PRO A 47 13.79 -10.89 7.06
N LEU A 48 13.05 -11.02 8.17
CA LEU A 48 12.91 -12.28 8.90
C LEU A 48 12.16 -13.32 8.07
N ILE A 49 10.99 -12.98 7.51
CA ILE A 49 10.21 -13.91 6.67
C ILE A 49 11.06 -14.39 5.49
N CYS A 50 11.81 -13.50 4.83
CA CYS A 50 12.69 -13.87 3.72
C CYS A 50 13.82 -14.81 4.14
N LYS A 51 14.34 -14.65 5.36
CA LYS A 51 15.36 -15.55 5.92
C LYS A 51 14.76 -16.93 6.18
N GLU A 52 13.67 -17.01 6.93
CA GLU A 52 13.06 -18.27 7.33
C GLU A 52 12.44 -19.05 6.15
N SER A 53 12.03 -18.35 5.09
CA SER A 53 11.54 -18.99 3.85
C SER A 53 12.65 -19.46 2.91
N GLY A 54 13.93 -19.21 3.20
CA GLY A 54 15.04 -19.53 2.29
C GLY A 54 15.08 -18.66 1.02
N TYR A 55 14.36 -17.54 0.98
CA TYR A 55 14.30 -16.64 -0.19
C TYR A 55 15.68 -16.14 -0.62
N TYR A 56 16.60 -15.94 0.34
CA TYR A 56 17.96 -15.50 0.04
C TYR A 56 18.86 -16.61 -0.51
N ASP A 57 18.57 -17.88 -0.22
CA ASP A 57 19.39 -19.01 -0.65
C ASP A 57 19.29 -19.25 -2.16
N MET A 58 18.11 -18.98 -2.72
CA MET A 58 17.79 -19.11 -4.14
C MET A 58 18.07 -17.85 -4.96
N SER A 59 18.42 -16.73 -4.32
CA SER A 59 18.66 -15.46 -5.01
C SER A 59 20.12 -15.04 -4.93
N LYS A 60 20.58 -14.16 -5.85
CA LYS A 60 21.91 -13.51 -5.79
C LYS A 60 22.11 -12.60 -4.55
N ARG A 61 21.33 -12.80 -3.48
CA ARG A 61 21.15 -11.89 -2.33
C ARG A 61 21.50 -12.54 -0.99
N LYS A 62 22.24 -13.65 -0.98
CA LYS A 62 22.77 -14.26 0.26
C LYS A 62 23.38 -13.23 1.23
N ASN A 63 23.98 -12.15 0.70
CA ASN A 63 24.63 -11.11 1.50
C ASN A 63 23.69 -10.06 2.11
N ARG A 64 22.36 -10.09 1.86
CA ARG A 64 21.43 -9.09 2.45
C ARG A 64 21.08 -9.38 3.91
N GLY A 65 21.18 -10.62 4.37
CA GLY A 65 20.91 -11.00 5.75
C GLY A 65 19.57 -10.46 6.28
N LEU A 66 19.62 -9.69 7.37
CA LEU A 66 18.47 -9.05 8.01
C LEU A 66 18.38 -7.54 7.72
N ALA A 67 18.98 -7.05 6.63
CA ALA A 67 18.96 -5.64 6.29
C ALA A 67 17.51 -5.14 6.09
N CYS A 68 17.16 -4.03 6.76
CA CYS A 68 15.85 -3.40 6.63
C CYS A 68 15.56 -3.00 5.17
N MET A 69 14.29 -3.13 4.77
CA MET A 69 13.84 -2.64 3.46
C MET A 69 13.72 -1.11 3.47
N LYS A 70 13.98 -0.46 2.33
CA LYS A 70 13.77 0.99 2.20
C LYS A 70 12.30 1.27 1.95
N ALA A 71 11.66 2.06 2.81
CA ALA A 71 10.32 2.59 2.53
C ALA A 71 10.34 3.90 1.77
N VAL A 72 9.43 4.02 0.82
CA VAL A 72 9.19 5.22 0.03
C VAL A 72 7.70 5.45 -0.05
N ARG A 73 7.22 6.57 0.47
CA ARG A 73 5.85 7.03 0.20
C ARG A 73 5.80 7.69 -1.16
N LEU A 74 4.79 7.34 -1.95
CA LEU A 74 4.52 8.04 -3.20
C LEU A 74 4.24 9.52 -2.93
N ALA A 75 4.72 10.38 -3.83
CA ALA A 75 4.39 11.79 -3.78
C ALA A 75 2.89 12.00 -4.04
N PRO A 76 2.28 13.08 -3.52
CA PRO A 76 0.84 13.32 -3.66
C PRO A 76 0.30 13.32 -5.10
N TYR A 77 1.14 13.62 -6.09
CA TYR A 77 0.75 13.59 -7.51
C TYR A 77 0.81 12.20 -8.15
N GLN A 78 1.39 11.21 -7.47
CA GLN A 78 1.55 9.83 -7.96
C GLN A 78 0.43 8.91 -7.49
N PHE A 79 -0.44 9.37 -6.58
CA PHE A 79 -1.58 8.62 -6.06
C PHE A 79 -2.72 9.59 -5.72
N PRO A 80 -4.01 9.24 -6.00
CA PRO A 80 -5.12 10.15 -5.76
C PRO A 80 -5.21 10.65 -4.31
N CYS A 81 -5.31 11.97 -4.16
CA CYS A 81 -5.50 12.61 -2.87
C CYS A 81 -6.98 12.54 -2.46
N GLN A 82 -7.25 12.10 -1.23
CA GLN A 82 -8.60 12.24 -0.66
C GLN A 82 -8.79 13.66 -0.15
N VAL A 83 -10.04 14.12 -0.19
CA VAL A 83 -10.42 15.46 0.29
C VAL A 83 -11.41 15.38 1.47
N ASP A 84 -11.73 14.18 1.94
CA ASP A 84 -12.62 13.92 3.06
C ASP A 84 -11.93 13.05 4.14
N GLY A 85 -12.63 12.82 5.25
CA GLY A 85 -12.15 11.98 6.35
C GLY A 85 -12.57 10.51 6.26
N SER A 86 -13.24 10.06 5.19
CA SER A 86 -13.94 8.77 5.15
C SER A 86 -13.52 7.84 4.00
N SER A 87 -12.78 8.37 3.02
CA SER A 87 -12.58 7.68 1.76
C SER A 87 -11.27 6.90 1.64
N CYS A 88 -10.39 6.98 2.62
CA CYS A 88 -9.10 6.28 2.64
C CYS A 88 -9.20 4.79 2.30
N GLY A 89 -10.21 4.08 2.84
CA GLY A 89 -10.42 2.66 2.53
C GLY A 89 -10.80 2.39 1.07
N ALA A 90 -11.55 3.30 0.43
CA ALA A 90 -11.92 3.16 -0.97
C ALA A 90 -10.71 3.40 -1.89
N PHE A 91 -9.92 4.44 -1.60
CA PHE A 91 -8.66 4.68 -2.30
C PHE A 91 -7.69 3.53 -2.13
N MET A 92 -7.56 2.99 -0.92
CA MET A 92 -6.72 1.84 -0.64
C MET A 92 -7.11 0.63 -1.50
N LEU A 93 -8.38 0.23 -1.49
CA LEU A 93 -8.86 -0.93 -2.26
C LEU A 93 -8.67 -0.73 -3.76
N LYS A 94 -9.01 0.45 -4.29
CA LYS A 94 -8.83 0.75 -5.70
C LYS A 94 -7.36 0.81 -6.09
N GLY A 95 -6.50 1.34 -5.21
CA GLY A 95 -5.06 1.34 -5.40
C GLY A 95 -4.49 -0.08 -5.50
N ILE A 96 -4.91 -1.00 -4.62
CA ILE A 96 -4.53 -2.41 -4.68
C ILE A 96 -4.96 -3.04 -6.02
N GLU A 97 -6.20 -2.80 -6.45
CA GLU A 97 -6.71 -3.30 -7.73
C GLU A 97 -5.84 -2.85 -8.92
N TYR A 98 -5.44 -1.58 -8.97
CA TYR A 98 -4.57 -1.05 -10.03
C TYR A 98 -3.19 -1.67 -10.02
N VAL A 99 -2.59 -1.82 -8.83
CA VAL A 99 -1.28 -2.47 -8.69
C VAL A 99 -1.36 -3.91 -9.18
N MET A 100 -2.40 -4.65 -8.80
CA MET A 100 -2.62 -6.03 -9.25
C MET A 100 -2.82 -6.13 -10.77
N MET A 101 -3.43 -5.12 -11.39
CA MET A 101 -3.58 -5.02 -12.85
C MET A 101 -2.33 -4.52 -13.58
N GLY A 102 -1.23 -4.21 -12.88
CA GLY A 102 -0.03 -3.64 -13.47
C GLY A 102 -0.20 -2.22 -14.01
N LYS A 103 -1.19 -1.46 -13.49
CA LYS A 103 -1.53 -0.11 -13.95
C LYS A 103 -0.81 1.01 -13.22
N GLU A 104 0.11 0.71 -12.30
CA GLU A 104 0.91 1.74 -11.62
C GLU A 104 1.84 2.48 -12.62
N PRO A 105 1.98 3.82 -12.55
CA PRO A 105 1.33 4.76 -11.63
C PRO A 105 0.08 5.45 -12.21
N ASN A 106 -0.50 4.93 -13.30
CA ASN A 106 -1.62 5.56 -14.02
C ASN A 106 -2.97 5.37 -13.29
N PHE A 107 -3.10 5.97 -12.11
CA PHE A 107 -4.33 5.98 -11.32
C PHE A 107 -5.26 7.08 -11.83
N ASN A 108 -6.26 6.72 -12.64
CA ASN A 108 -7.30 7.65 -13.10
C ASN A 108 -8.56 7.65 -12.21
N PHE A 109 -8.48 7.07 -11.00
CA PHE A 109 -9.56 7.06 -10.02
C PHE A 109 -9.52 8.33 -9.17
N VAL A 110 -10.64 9.07 -9.14
CA VAL A 110 -10.74 10.35 -8.42
C VAL A 110 -11.81 10.31 -7.34
N HIS A 111 -11.86 11.35 -6.51
CA HIS A 111 -12.78 11.37 -5.38
C HIS A 111 -14.26 11.24 -5.79
N GLN A 112 -14.62 11.80 -6.94
CA GLN A 112 -15.96 11.75 -7.51
C GLN A 112 -16.43 10.31 -7.83
N ASP A 113 -15.51 9.38 -8.04
CA ASP A 113 -15.81 8.00 -8.38
C ASP A 113 -16.18 7.15 -7.15
N ILE A 114 -15.86 7.62 -5.94
CA ILE A 114 -16.01 6.85 -4.69
C ILE A 114 -17.43 6.36 -4.43
N PRO A 115 -18.50 7.18 -4.57
CA PRO A 115 -19.86 6.70 -4.33
C PRO A 115 -20.23 5.53 -5.24
N GLY A 116 -19.87 5.63 -6.53
CA GLY A 116 -20.07 4.57 -7.51
C GLY A 116 -19.25 3.32 -7.18
N PHE A 117 -17.98 3.50 -6.85
CA PHE A 117 -17.08 2.42 -6.44
C PHE A 117 -17.59 1.68 -5.21
N ARG A 118 -17.98 2.38 -4.14
CA ARG A 118 -18.52 1.76 -2.92
C ARG A 118 -19.77 0.92 -3.22
N LYS A 119 -20.68 1.44 -4.04
CA LYS A 119 -21.90 0.73 -4.43
C LYS A 119 -21.58 -0.53 -5.24
N GLN A 120 -20.64 -0.44 -6.18
CA GLN A 120 -20.24 -1.59 -6.99
C GLN A 120 -19.50 -2.64 -6.15
N PHE A 121 -18.53 -2.21 -5.35
CA PHE A 121 -17.75 -3.09 -4.49
C PHE A 121 -18.64 -3.85 -3.48
N ALA A 122 -19.63 -3.17 -2.89
CA ALA A 122 -20.62 -3.83 -2.03
C ALA A 122 -21.41 -4.89 -2.80
N LYS A 123 -21.92 -4.57 -3.99
CA LYS A 123 -22.62 -5.56 -4.84
C LYS A 123 -21.74 -6.77 -5.15
N ASP A 124 -20.48 -6.54 -5.50
CA ASP A 124 -19.54 -7.62 -5.86
C ASP A 124 -19.26 -8.53 -4.66
N ILE A 125 -19.12 -7.99 -3.45
CA ILE A 125 -19.01 -8.79 -2.22
C ILE A 125 -20.27 -9.64 -2.02
N PHE A 126 -21.46 -9.02 -2.04
CA PHE A 126 -22.71 -9.72 -1.80
C PHE A 126 -22.99 -10.82 -2.84
N ALA A 127 -22.69 -10.54 -4.12
CA ALA A 127 -22.88 -11.51 -5.18
C ALA A 127 -21.94 -12.72 -5.06
N ASN A 128 -20.71 -12.53 -4.55
CA ASN A 128 -19.75 -13.60 -4.35
C ASN A 128 -19.97 -14.36 -3.03
N SER A 129 -20.56 -13.73 -2.00
CA SER A 129 -20.91 -14.42 -0.75
C SER A 129 -22.09 -15.38 -0.89
N LEU A 130 -22.91 -15.24 -1.93
CA LEU A 130 -24.05 -16.13 -2.22
C LEU A 130 -23.66 -17.38 -3.04
N LYS A 131 -22.41 -17.48 -3.48
CA LYS A 131 -21.87 -18.59 -4.27
C LYS A 131 -20.97 -19.53 -3.46
N ALA A 132 -20.83 -19.29 -2.16
CA ALA A 132 -20.05 -20.10 -1.23
C ALA A 132 -20.94 -21.10 -0.49
#